data_AF-K1SYD8-F1
#
_entry.id   AF-K1SYD8-F1
#
_cell.length_a   1.000
_cell.length_b   1.000
_cell.length_c   1.000
_cell.angle_alpha   90.00
_cell.angle_beta   90.00
_cell.angle_gamma   90.00
#
_symmetry.space_group_name_H-M   'P 1'
#
loop_
_entity.id
_entity.type
_entity.pdbx_description
1 polymer ?
#
loop_
_entity_poly.entity_id
_entity_poly.type
_entity_poly.pdbx_seq_one_letter_code
_entity_poly.pdbx_strand_id
1 'polypeptide(L)'
;MVGKFIGQQVPAVGFSIGFERVCGILLEQDYQIPGAKQKLALLYLKDADFAAVLAKADALRAAYDVTVLPQAKKLGKQFGTLEAAGYNAVAFADNDDIKVLGQKAE
;
A
#
# COMPACT_ATOMS: atom_id res chain seq x y z
N MET A 1 -36.22 14.71 -10.35
CA MET A 1 -37.25 13.70 -10.68
C MET A 1 -37.32 13.60 -12.19
N VAL A 2 -37.16 12.40 -12.75
CA VAL A 2 -37.21 12.16 -14.20
C VAL A 2 -38.54 12.67 -14.76
N GLY A 3 -38.51 13.36 -15.91
CA GLY A 3 -39.69 13.91 -16.58
C GLY A 3 -40.35 15.13 -15.93
N LYS A 4 -40.20 15.35 -14.61
CA LYS A 4 -40.91 16.41 -13.87
C LYS A 4 -40.62 17.84 -14.36
N PHE A 5 -39.40 18.13 -14.79
CA PHE A 5 -39.00 19.48 -15.22
C PHE A 5 -39.29 19.79 -16.69
N ILE A 6 -39.67 18.78 -17.47
CA ILE A 6 -39.91 18.89 -18.92
C ILE A 6 -41.35 18.53 -19.29
N GLY A 7 -42.20 18.23 -18.30
CA GLY A 7 -43.64 18.01 -18.49
C GLY A 7 -44.02 16.77 -19.31
N GLN A 8 -43.06 15.90 -19.63
CA GLN A 8 -43.27 14.70 -20.46
C GLN A 8 -42.91 13.41 -19.70
N GLN A 9 -43.58 12.32 -20.04
CA GLN A 9 -43.17 11.00 -19.58
C GLN A 9 -41.83 10.62 -20.22
N VAL A 10 -40.86 10.29 -19.37
CA VAL A 10 -39.54 9.84 -19.80
C VAL A 10 -39.35 8.42 -19.27
N PRO A 11 -39.17 7.41 -20.16
CA PRO A 11 -38.83 6.07 -19.72
C PRO A 11 -37.44 6.08 -19.09
N ALA A 12 -37.30 5.50 -17.90
CA ALA A 12 -36.03 5.44 -17.18
C ALA A 12 -35.93 4.14 -16.36
N VAL A 13 -34.71 3.61 -16.29
CA VAL A 13 -34.33 2.49 -15.43
C VAL A 13 -32.96 2.79 -14.80
N GLY A 14 -32.80 2.42 -13.54
CA GLY A 14 -31.55 2.60 -12.81
C GLY A 14 -31.66 2.02 -11.40
N PHE A 15 -30.51 1.73 -10.81
CA PHE A 15 -30.39 1.39 -9.40
C PHE A 15 -29.36 2.30 -8.75
N SER A 16 -29.43 2.42 -7.43
CA SER A 16 -28.46 3.15 -6.63
C SER A 16 -28.00 2.25 -5.50
N ILE A 17 -26.69 2.25 -5.25
CA ILE A 17 -26.10 1.61 -4.09
C ILE A 17 -25.22 2.64 -3.37
N GLY A 18 -25.40 2.75 -2.05
CA GLY A 18 -24.59 3.65 -1.23
C GLY A 18 -23.17 3.12 -1.08
N PHE A 19 -22.17 3.98 -1.21
CA PHE A 19 -20.77 3.58 -1.09
C PHE A 19 -20.47 3.00 0.31
N GLU A 20 -21.06 3.57 1.35
CA GLU A 20 -20.95 3.10 2.73
C GLU A 20 -21.50 1.69 2.91
N ARG A 21 -22.57 1.34 2.17
CA ARG A 21 -23.12 -0.02 2.13
C ARG A 21 -22.14 -0.99 1.48
N VAL A 22 -21.49 -0.58 0.39
CA VAL A 22 -20.44 -1.38 -0.26
C VAL A 22 -19.28 -1.62 0.71
N CYS A 23 -18.77 -0.57 1.36
CA CYS A 23 -17.71 -0.69 2.36
C CYS A 23 -18.10 -1.61 3.53
N GLY A 24 -19.32 -1.47 4.04
CA GLY A 24 -19.83 -2.33 5.12
C GLY A 24 -19.83 -3.81 4.75
N ILE A 25 -20.32 -4.15 3.55
CA ILE A 25 -20.33 -5.54 3.06
C ILE A 25 -18.92 -6.10 2.96
N LEU A 26 -17.96 -5.32 2.42
CA LEU A 26 -16.57 -5.77 2.30
C LEU A 26 -15.92 -6.02 3.67
N LEU A 27 -16.24 -5.19 4.67
CA LEU A 27 -15.77 -5.37 6.05
C LEU A 27 -16.41 -6.58 6.73
N GLU A 28 -17.73 -6.77 6.60
CA GLU A 28 -18.45 -7.92 7.18
C GLU A 28 -18.01 -9.27 6.59
N GLN A 29 -17.52 -9.27 5.34
CA GLN A 29 -17.02 -10.46 4.66
C GLN A 29 -15.53 -10.71 4.88
N ASP A 30 -14.85 -9.91 5.73
CA ASP A 30 -13.40 -9.92 5.91
C ASP A 30 -12.65 -9.90 4.56
N TYR A 31 -13.19 -9.17 3.59
CA TYR A 31 -12.70 -9.20 2.21
C TYR A 31 -11.22 -8.78 2.17
N GLN A 32 -10.38 -9.70 1.68
CA GLN A 32 -8.97 -9.42 1.43
C GLN A 32 -8.81 -8.95 -0.01
N ILE A 33 -8.09 -7.84 -0.19
CA ILE A 33 -7.79 -7.32 -1.52
C ILE A 33 -6.97 -8.36 -2.29
N PRO A 34 -7.48 -8.90 -3.41
CA PRO A 34 -6.77 -9.90 -4.19
C PRO A 34 -5.46 -9.32 -4.71
N GLY A 35 -4.36 -10.04 -4.49
CA GLY A 35 -3.04 -9.61 -4.93
C GLY A 35 -2.43 -8.48 -4.10
N ALA A 36 -2.99 -8.14 -2.93
CA ALA A 36 -2.35 -7.23 -1.98
C ALA A 36 -0.96 -7.75 -1.60
N LYS A 37 0.05 -6.95 -1.91
CA LYS A 37 1.44 -7.28 -1.60
C LYS A 37 1.79 -6.74 -0.22
N GLN A 38 2.75 -7.40 0.41
CA GLN A 38 3.30 -6.92 1.68
C GLN A 38 4.05 -5.61 1.43
N LYS A 39 3.93 -4.64 2.33
CA LYS A 39 4.62 -3.35 2.24
C LYS A 39 6.08 -3.50 2.62
N LEU A 40 6.97 -3.01 1.77
CA LEU A 40 8.42 -3.03 1.97
C LEU A 40 9.01 -1.62 1.87
N ALA A 41 9.84 -1.24 2.83
CA ALA A 41 10.63 -0.01 2.75
C ALA A 41 12.03 -0.31 2.21
N LEU A 42 12.41 0.28 1.08
CA LEU A 42 13.79 0.22 0.57
C LEU A 42 14.57 1.43 1.10
N LEU A 43 15.55 1.18 1.97
CA LEU A 43 16.36 2.22 2.60
C LEU A 43 17.64 2.49 1.81
N TYR A 44 17.92 3.77 1.53
CA TYR A 44 19.14 4.19 0.85
C TYR A 44 19.98 5.15 1.70
N LEU A 45 21.31 5.04 1.58
CA LEU A 45 22.25 5.97 2.19
C LEU A 45 22.36 7.26 1.37
N LYS A 46 22.79 8.36 2.02
CA LYS A 46 22.85 9.70 1.39
C LYS A 46 23.64 9.74 0.07
N ASP A 47 24.68 8.92 -0.03
CA ASP A 47 25.61 8.89 -1.16
C ASP A 47 25.35 7.70 -2.10
N ALA A 48 24.16 7.08 -2.00
CA ALA A 48 23.78 5.97 -2.85
C ALA A 48 23.59 6.40 -4.31
N ASP A 49 23.98 5.53 -5.25
CA ASP A 49 23.58 5.68 -6.65
C ASP A 49 22.06 5.47 -6.77
N PHE A 50 21.34 6.58 -6.88
CA PHE A 50 19.88 6.55 -6.86
C PHE A 50 19.29 5.84 -8.09
N ALA A 51 20.00 5.77 -9.21
CA ALA A 51 19.54 4.98 -10.36
C ALA A 51 19.51 3.48 -10.01
N ALA A 52 20.56 2.98 -9.34
CA ALA A 52 20.61 1.61 -8.84
C ALA A 52 19.54 1.35 -7.77
N VAL A 53 19.29 2.32 -6.87
CA VAL A 53 18.20 2.23 -5.87
C VAL A 53 16.85 2.03 -6.55
N LEU A 54 16.54 2.81 -7.59
CA LEU A 54 15.27 2.71 -8.30
C LEU A 54 15.13 1.42 -9.10
N ALA A 55 16.20 0.94 -9.73
CA ALA A 55 16.21 -0.34 -10.42
C ALA A 55 15.93 -1.51 -9.45
N LYS A 56 16.55 -1.48 -8.27
CA LYS A 56 16.27 -2.46 -7.21
C LYS A 56 14.84 -2.35 -6.69
N ALA A 57 14.32 -1.15 -6.49
CA ALA A 57 12.93 -0.95 -6.09
C ALA A 57 11.97 -1.57 -7.11
N ASP A 58 12.25 -1.43 -8.41
CA ASP A 58 11.41 -1.99 -9.47
C ASP A 58 11.40 -3.52 -9.47
N ALA A 59 12.58 -4.14 -9.30
CA ALA A 59 12.68 -5.59 -9.14
C ALA A 59 11.87 -6.09 -7.93
N LEU A 60 11.97 -5.40 -6.79
CA LEU A 60 11.23 -5.74 -5.56
C LEU A 60 9.71 -5.56 -5.72
N ARG A 61 9.24 -4.66 -6.58
CA ARG A 61 7.81 -4.45 -6.84
C ARG A 61 7.12 -5.65 -7.48
N ALA A 62 7.87 -6.60 -8.02
CA ALA A 62 7.31 -7.89 -8.46
C ALA A 62 6.64 -8.63 -7.29
N ALA A 63 7.20 -8.56 -6.08
CA ALA A 63 6.73 -9.30 -4.89
C ALA A 63 6.15 -8.42 -3.77
N TYR A 64 6.54 -7.14 -3.69
CA TYR A 64 6.19 -6.23 -2.60
C TYR A 64 5.55 -4.92 -3.08
N ASP A 65 4.87 -4.22 -2.19
CA ASP A 65 4.55 -2.80 -2.35
C ASP A 65 5.70 -1.97 -1.78
N VAL A 66 6.56 -1.45 -2.67
CA VAL A 66 7.86 -0.87 -2.30
C VAL A 66 7.83 0.65 -2.20
N THR A 67 8.17 1.17 -1.03
CA THR A 67 8.44 2.60 -0.80
C THR A 67 9.94 2.83 -0.61
N VAL A 68 10.51 3.77 -1.38
CA VAL A 68 11.93 4.14 -1.26
C VAL A 68 12.09 5.28 -0.25
N LEU A 69 12.92 5.10 0.78
CA LEU A 69 13.09 6.04 1.88
C LEU A 69 14.57 6.24 2.21
N PRO A 70 14.99 7.45 2.64
CA PRO A 70 16.34 7.63 3.15
C PRO A 70 16.54 6.84 4.44
N GLN A 71 17.73 6.26 4.59
CA GLN A 71 18.13 5.58 5.81
C GLN A 71 18.41 6.60 6.91
N ALA A 72 17.72 6.46 8.05
CA ALA A 72 17.97 7.28 9.22
C ALA A 72 19.21 6.79 9.99
N LYS A 73 19.88 7.71 10.69
CA LYS A 73 21.03 7.37 11.56
C LYS A 73 20.68 6.36 12.66
N LYS A 74 19.43 6.34 13.13
CA LYS A 74 18.92 5.43 14.16
C LYS A 74 17.93 4.44 13.56
N LEU A 75 18.45 3.34 13.00
CA LEU A 75 17.65 2.30 12.33
C LEU A 75 16.54 1.72 13.23
N GLY A 76 16.82 1.45 14.51
CA GLY A 76 15.80 0.91 15.42
C GLY A 76 14.56 1.80 15.55
N LYS A 77 14.74 3.13 15.60
CA LYS A 77 13.61 4.08 15.63
C LYS A 77 12.86 4.10 14.30
N GLN A 78 13.59 4.01 13.19
CA GLN A 78 13.00 3.96 11.86
C GLN A 78 12.17 2.68 11.67
N PHE A 79 12.68 1.52 12.09
CA PHE A 79 11.94 0.25 12.04
C PHE A 79 10.66 0.31 12.87
N GLY A 80 10.72 0.81 14.11
CA GLY A 80 9.51 0.97 14.92
C GLY A 80 8.49 1.94 14.29
N THR A 81 8.95 2.98 13.60
CA THR A 81 8.06 3.91 12.87
C THR A 81 7.44 3.25 11.64
N LEU A 82 8.22 2.46 10.90
CA LEU A 82 7.76 1.73 9.72
C LEU A 82 6.78 0.63 10.09
N GLU A 83 7.06 -0.12 11.15
CA GLU A 83 6.16 -1.14 11.70
C GLU A 83 4.83 -0.52 12.14
N ALA A 84 4.87 0.59 12.87
CA ALA A 84 3.65 1.34 13.26
C ALA A 84 2.87 1.90 12.06
N ALA A 85 3.54 2.15 10.92
CA ALA A 85 2.92 2.55 9.66
C ALA A 85 2.45 1.37 8.79
N GLY A 86 2.58 0.13 9.28
CA GLY A 86 2.11 -1.09 8.63
C GLY A 86 3.07 -1.65 7.58
N TYR A 87 4.36 -1.32 7.63
CA TYR A 87 5.36 -1.98 6.80
C TYR A 87 5.67 -3.37 7.35
N ASN A 88 5.79 -4.34 6.44
CA ASN A 88 6.03 -5.74 6.77
C ASN A 88 7.51 -6.10 6.70
N ALA A 89 8.29 -5.36 5.90
CA ALA A 89 9.71 -5.60 5.73
C ALA A 89 10.50 -4.33 5.39
N VAL A 90 11.81 -4.42 5.55
CA VAL A 90 12.79 -3.41 5.15
C VAL A 90 13.87 -4.08 4.32
N ALA A 91 14.20 -3.51 3.17
CA ALA A 91 15.40 -3.85 2.41
C ALA A 91 16.38 -2.68 2.44
N PHE A 92 17.66 -2.97 2.18
CA PHE A 92 18.67 -1.93 2.02
C PHE A 92 19.09 -1.83 0.54
N ALA A 93 19.47 -0.63 0.13
CA ALA A 93 19.92 -0.40 -1.23
C ALA A 93 21.36 -0.90 -1.48
N ASP A 94 22.17 -1.01 -0.42
CA ASP A 94 23.59 -1.34 -0.48
C ASP A 94 23.89 -2.85 -0.36
N ASN A 95 22.89 -3.67 -0.04
CA ASN A 95 23.00 -5.12 0.11
C ASN A 95 21.65 -5.79 -0.22
N ASP A 96 21.62 -7.11 -0.35
CA ASP A 96 20.40 -7.88 -0.69
C ASP A 96 19.58 -8.35 0.51
N ASP A 97 19.84 -7.82 1.70
CA ASP A 97 19.13 -8.21 2.91
C ASP A 97 17.71 -7.66 2.91
N ILE A 98 16.75 -8.54 3.22
CA ILE A 98 15.37 -8.18 3.52
C ILE A 98 15.09 -8.57 4.96
N LYS A 99 14.85 -7.57 5.81
CA LYS A 99 14.51 -7.74 7.21
C LYS A 99 13.00 -7.64 7.41
N VAL A 100 12.38 -8.72 7.85
CA VAL A 100 10.96 -8.73 8.24
C VAL A 100 10.77 -7.93 9.53
N LEU A 101 9.75 -7.08 9.57
CA LEU A 101 9.35 -6.31 10.75
C LEU A 101 8.24 -7.06 11.51
N GLY A 102 8.21 -6.93 12.83
CA GLY A 102 7.15 -7.52 13.67
C GLY A 102 7.24 -9.01 13.99
N GLN A 103 8.29 -9.72 13.53
CA GLN A 103 8.62 -11.01 14.14
C GLN A 103 9.21 -10.76 15.52
N LYS A 104 8.42 -10.99 16.57
CA LYS A 104 8.99 -11.31 17.88
C LYS A 104 9.86 -12.55 17.67
N ALA A 105 11.14 -12.44 18.01
CA ALA A 105 11.96 -13.62 18.22
C ALA A 105 11.24 -14.49 19.25
N GLU A 106 10.83 -15.67 18.84
CA GLU A 106 10.48 -16.76 19.76
C GLU A 106 11.71 -17.14 20.60
#